data_AF-A0A945V8X3-F1
#
_entry.id   AF-A0A945V8X3-F1
#
_cell.length_a   1.000
_cell.length_b   1.000
_cell.length_c   1.000
_cell.angle_alpha   90.00
_cell.angle_beta   90.00
_cell.angle_gamma   90.00
#
_symmetry.space_group_name_H-M   'P 1'
#
loop_
_entity.id
_entity.type
_entity.pdbx_description
1 polymer ?
#
loop_
_entity_poly.entity_id
_entity_poly.type
_entity_poly.pdbx_seq_one_letter_code
_entity_poly.pdbx_strand_id
1 'polypeptide(L)' 'MDCGCGRSPTGKCVGWHSLSDDEYKEKLKDYEKKEGQAKEEHSRND' A
#
# COMPACT_ATOMS: atom_id res chain seq x y z
N MET A 1 15.31 9.66 3.03
CA MET A 1 14.43 9.42 4.19
C MET A 1 13.72 8.10 3.99
N ASP A 2 14.12 7.06 4.73
CA ASP A 2 13.28 5.88 4.88
C ASP A 2 11.98 6.30 5.59
N CYS A 3 10.83 5.98 4.99
CA CYS A 3 9.55 6.24 5.63
C CYS A 3 9.18 5.02 6.47
N GLY A 4 9.32 5.12 7.79
CA GLY A 4 8.84 4.12 8.75
C GLY A 4 7.31 4.05 8.88
N CYS A 5 6.57 4.67 7.97
CA CYS A 5 5.11 4.77 8.02
C CYS A 5 4.38 3.44 7.75
N GLY A 6 5.06 2.44 7.17
CA GLY A 6 4.45 1.15 6.82
C GLY A 6 3.39 1.21 5.70
N ARG A 7 3.03 2.41 5.23
CA ARG A 7 2.05 2.67 4.17
C ARG A 7 2.58 2.37 2.77
N SER A 8 3.70 1.65 2.63
CA SER A 8 4.23 1.27 1.32
C SER A 8 4.10 -0.24 1.09
N PRO A 9 3.36 -0.67 0.06
CA PRO A 9 3.24 -2.08 -0.28
C PRO A 9 4.54 -2.69 -0.81
N THR A 10 5.51 -1.87 -1.22
CA THR A 10 6.79 -2.31 -1.80
C THR A 10 7.95 -2.25 -0.79
N GLY A 11 7.70 -1.80 0.44
CA GLY A 11 8.74 -1.58 1.44
C GLY A 11 9.63 -0.36 1.20
N LYS A 12 9.40 0.42 0.11
CA LYS A 12 10.11 1.67 -0.18
C LYS A 12 9.18 2.87 -0.12
N CYS A 13 9.65 4.02 0.33
CA CYS A 13 8.82 5.22 0.36
C CYS A 13 8.38 5.62 -1.07
N VAL A 14 7.09 5.53 -1.36
CA VAL A 14 6.47 5.89 -2.66
C VAL A 14 5.71 7.22 -2.62
N GLY A 15 5.92 8.03 -1.58
CA GLY A 15 5.19 9.29 -1.37
C GLY A 15 3.81 9.13 -0.76
N TRP A 16 3.42 7.92 -0.37
CA TRP A 16 2.13 7.66 0.30
C TRP A 16 2.09 8.11 1.76
N HIS A 17 3.22 8.58 2.30
CA HIS A 17 3.32 9.06 3.68
C HIS A 17 2.58 10.37 3.93
N SER A 18 2.36 11.14 2.88
CA SER A 18 1.62 12.41 2.95
C SER A 18 0.14 12.23 2.62
N LEU A 19 -0.28 11.01 2.27
CA LEU A 19 -1.67 10.73 1.94
C LEU A 19 -2.50 10.62 3.22
N SER A 20 -3.69 11.20 3.15
CA SER A 20 -4.74 10.97 4.15
C SER A 20 -5.21 9.50 4.08
N ASP A 21 -5.87 9.02 5.13
CA ASP A 21 -6.37 7.64 5.17
C ASP A 21 -7.30 7.30 4.00
N ASP A 22 -8.13 8.24 3.55
CA ASP A 22 -8.99 8.04 2.37
C ASP A 22 -8.19 7.95 1.07
N GLU A 23 -7.26 8.88 0.84
CA GLU A 23 -6.40 8.86 -0.35
C GLU A 23 -5.52 7.60 -0.40
N TYR A 24 -4.99 7.17 0.76
CA TYR A 24 -4.24 5.93 0.88
C TYR A 24 -5.11 4.74 0.48
N LYS A 25 -6.36 4.64 0.94
CA LYS A 25 -7.28 3.55 0.56
C LYS A 25 -7.59 3.55 -0.93
N GLU A 26 -7.80 4.71 -1.55
CA GLU A 26 -8.03 4.79 -2.99
C GLU A 26 -6.80 4.37 -3.79
N LYS A 27 -5.62 4.89 -3.43
CA LYS A 27 -4.35 4.52 -4.05
C LYS A 27 -4.02 3.05 -3.85
N LEU A 28 -4.30 2.50 -2.66
CA LEU A 28 -4.10 1.09 -2.34
C LEU A 28 -5.02 0.23 -3.22
N LYS A 29 -6.32 0.53 -3.31
CA LYS A 29 -7.25 -0.19 -4.20
C LYS A 29 -6.82 -0.15 -5.66
N ASP A 30 -6.38 1.03 -6.14
CA ASP A 30 -5.88 1.19 -7.50
C ASP A 30 -4.58 0.40 -7.73
N TYR A 31 -3.70 0.39 -6.73
CA TYR A 31 -2.46 -0.36 -6.73
C TYR A 31 -2.74 -1.87 -6.70
N GLU A 32 -3.58 -2.36 -5.79
CA GLU A 32 -4.07 -3.72 -5.71
C GLU A 32 -4.82 -4.16 -6.96
N LYS A 33 -5.50 -3.26 -7.68
CA LYS A 33 -6.15 -3.61 -8.95
C LYS A 33 -5.14 -3.75 -10.09
N LYS A 34 -4.08 -2.94 -10.09
CA LYS A 34 -2.97 -3.00 -11.06
C LYS A 34 -2.01 -4.16 -10.76
N GLU A 35 -1.78 -4.43 -9.48
CA GLU A 35 -0.84 -5.42 -8.93
C GLU A 35 -1.53 -6.71 -8.50
N GLY A 36 -2.86 -6.76 -8.48
CA GLY A 36 -3.68 -7.95 -8.25
C GLY A 36 -3.66 -8.93 -9.43
N GLN A 37 -2.96 -8.58 -10.51
CA GLN A 37 -2.43 -9.57 -11.45
C GLN A 37 -1.17 -10.27 -10.92
N ALA A 38 -0.62 -9.85 -9.77
CA ALA A 38 0.62 -10.35 -9.21
C ALA A 38 0.57 -10.77 -7.73
N LYS A 39 -0.30 -10.23 -6.85
CA LYS A 39 -0.25 -10.54 -5.40
C LYS A 39 -1.62 -10.48 -4.70
N GLU A 40 -2.42 -11.53 -4.88
CA GLU A 40 -3.32 -12.01 -3.81
C GLU A 40 -2.43 -12.51 -2.65
N GLU A 41 -2.92 -12.41 -1.41
CA GLU A 41 -2.28 -12.87 -0.16
C GLU A 41 -1.51 -11.81 0.66
N HIS A 42 -2.24 -11.05 1.47
CA HIS A 42 -1.88 -11.01 2.89
C HIS A 42 -3.05 -11.55 3.70
N SER A 43 -2.93 -12.85 3.94
CA SER A 43 -3.84 -13.69 4.69
C SER A 43 -4.05 -13.17 6.11
N ARG A 44 -5.33 -12.99 6.44
CA ARG A 44 -5.91 -13.12 7.78
C ARG A 44 -5.40 -14.41 8.44
N ASN A 45 -4.61 -14.31 9.51
CA ASN A 45 -4.46 -15.29 10.61
C ASN A 45 -3.88 -14.48 11.78
N ASP A 46 -4.43 -14.39 12.99
CA ASP A 46 -5.16 -15.33 13.86
C ASP A 46 -6.16 -14.54 14.73
#